data_AF-A0A1G8UNQ2-F1
#
_entry.id   AF-A0A1G8UNQ2-F1
#
_cell.length_a   1.000
_cell.length_b   1.000
_cell.length_c   1.000
_cell.angle_alpha   90.00
_cell.angle_beta   90.00
_cell.angle_gamma   90.00
#
_symmetry.space_group_name_H-M   'P 1'
#
loop_
_entity.id
_entity.type
_entity.pdbx_description
1 polymer ?
#
loop_
_entity_poly.entity_id
_entity_poly.type
_entity_poly.pdbx_seq_one_letter_code
_entity_poly.pdbx_strand_id
1 'polypeptide(L)'
;MNNAIASKDALNLSVGVSLTSEQVAALTHDIVWLEEHEVNGEKVLVPVLYLAQADNRLAPNGALIAGKDVTLIAGQNLDNVGTLKATNNLSATAGNGLVNSGLVAAGNRLDLLAGNDITNKAGGIIAGRDVTVTAIGGDVTNERTITSLDSDTRGQLHKDYADNAARIEAANDLSVSAGRDLNNIGSALQSGRDLTLNAGR
;
A
#
# COMPACT_ATOMS: atom_id res chain seq x y z
N MET A 1 -11.54 -27.73 -11.46
CA MET A 1 -12.86 -27.19 -11.87
C MET A 1 -13.94 -27.35 -10.79
N ASN A 2 -13.58 -27.56 -9.50
CA ASN A 2 -14.56 -27.88 -8.46
C ASN A 2 -14.93 -26.71 -7.53
N ASN A 3 -14.34 -25.51 -7.71
CA ASN A 3 -14.50 -24.42 -6.76
C ASN A 3 -15.70 -23.50 -7.07
N ALA A 4 -16.20 -23.50 -8.31
CA ALA A 4 -17.27 -22.60 -8.73
C ALA A 4 -18.68 -23.04 -8.25
N ILE A 5 -18.88 -24.33 -7.98
CA ILE A 5 -20.17 -24.87 -7.54
C ILE A 5 -20.39 -24.67 -6.03
N ALA A 6 -19.33 -24.68 -5.21
CA ALA A 6 -19.47 -24.54 -3.76
C ALA A 6 -19.91 -23.13 -3.32
N SER A 7 -19.50 -22.07 -4.05
CA SER A 7 -19.90 -20.68 -3.74
C SER A 7 -21.29 -20.30 -4.26
N LYS A 8 -21.88 -21.11 -5.15
CA LYS A 8 -23.20 -20.85 -5.73
C LYS A 8 -24.31 -20.93 -4.69
N ASP A 9 -24.25 -21.93 -3.81
CA ASP A 9 -25.31 -22.21 -2.83
C ASP A 9 -25.22 -21.31 -1.58
N ALA A 10 -24.05 -20.72 -1.29
CA ALA A 10 -23.84 -19.88 -0.12
C ALA A 10 -24.26 -18.40 -0.32
N LEU A 11 -24.28 -17.91 -1.58
CA LEU A 11 -24.44 -16.48 -1.89
C LEU A 11 -25.59 -16.17 -2.87
N ASN A 12 -26.40 -17.17 -3.26
CA ASN A 12 -27.58 -17.02 -4.12
C ASN A 12 -27.28 -16.31 -5.45
N LEU A 13 -26.12 -16.61 -6.05
CA LEU A 13 -25.61 -15.93 -7.25
C LEU A 13 -26.32 -16.41 -8.52
N SER A 14 -26.89 -15.48 -9.30
CA SER A 14 -27.44 -15.71 -10.63
C SER A 14 -26.36 -15.47 -11.70
N VAL A 15 -26.19 -16.41 -12.62
CA VAL A 15 -25.23 -16.29 -13.73
C VAL A 15 -25.65 -15.16 -14.67
N GLY A 16 -24.71 -14.31 -15.11
CA GLY A 16 -24.97 -13.24 -16.09
C GLY A 16 -25.12 -11.82 -15.52
N VAL A 17 -24.87 -11.61 -14.22
CA VAL A 17 -24.89 -10.27 -13.57
C VAL A 17 -23.56 -10.06 -12.84
N SER A 18 -23.03 -8.83 -12.92
CA SER A 18 -21.84 -8.42 -12.18
C SER A 18 -22.08 -8.42 -10.67
N LEU A 19 -21.11 -8.89 -9.89
CA LEU A 19 -21.22 -8.91 -8.43
C LEU A 19 -21.28 -7.47 -7.87
N THR A 20 -22.20 -7.21 -6.94
CA THR A 20 -22.23 -5.91 -6.25
C THR A 20 -21.06 -5.79 -5.29
N SER A 21 -20.70 -4.56 -4.92
CA SER A 21 -19.62 -4.29 -3.95
C SER A 21 -19.80 -5.06 -2.64
N GLU A 22 -21.04 -5.21 -2.16
CA GLU A 22 -21.37 -5.99 -0.96
C GLU A 22 -21.16 -7.49 -1.17
N GLN A 23 -21.45 -8.00 -2.37
CA GLN A 23 -21.23 -9.42 -2.71
C GLN A 23 -19.75 -9.73 -2.89
N VAL A 24 -18.98 -8.80 -3.45
CA VAL A 24 -17.50 -8.91 -3.54
C VAL A 24 -16.89 -8.89 -2.13
N ALA A 25 -17.39 -8.04 -1.24
CA ALA A 25 -16.95 -8.00 0.16
C ALA A 25 -17.28 -9.29 0.93
N ALA A 26 -18.33 -10.02 0.54
CA ALA A 26 -18.70 -11.30 1.16
C ALA A 26 -17.94 -12.51 0.61
N LEU A 27 -17.09 -12.34 -0.40
CA LEU A 27 -16.28 -13.43 -0.94
C LEU A 27 -15.26 -13.90 0.09
N THR A 28 -15.14 -15.22 0.28
CA THR A 28 -14.18 -15.83 1.21
C THR A 28 -12.91 -16.35 0.52
N HIS A 29 -12.93 -16.49 -0.81
CA HIS A 29 -11.81 -16.88 -1.67
C HIS A 29 -11.97 -16.22 -3.05
N ASP A 30 -10.87 -16.01 -3.77
CA ASP A 30 -10.90 -15.42 -5.11
C ASP A 30 -11.68 -16.30 -6.09
N ILE A 31 -12.50 -15.66 -6.94
CA ILE A 31 -13.30 -16.36 -7.94
C ILE A 31 -13.13 -15.72 -9.31
N VAL A 32 -13.11 -16.54 -10.36
CA VAL A 32 -13.33 -16.07 -11.74
C VAL A 32 -14.80 -16.28 -12.06
N TRP A 33 -15.47 -15.21 -12.43
CA TRP A 33 -16.90 -15.17 -12.74
C TRP A 33 -17.12 -14.77 -14.20
N LEU A 34 -18.18 -15.26 -14.82
CA LEU A 34 -18.52 -14.93 -16.20
C LEU A 34 -19.58 -13.82 -16.22
N GLU A 35 -19.22 -12.71 -16.84
CA GLU A 35 -20.08 -11.53 -16.95
C GLU A 35 -20.54 -11.30 -18.38
N GLU A 36 -21.76 -10.81 -18.53
CA GLU A 36 -22.31 -10.47 -19.83
C GLU A 36 -21.74 -9.12 -20.30
N HIS A 37 -21.01 -9.14 -21.41
CA HIS A 37 -20.49 -7.96 -22.08
C HIS A 37 -21.00 -7.91 -23.53
N GLU A 38 -21.35 -6.72 -24.00
CA GLU A 38 -21.72 -6.51 -25.40
C GLU A 38 -20.48 -6.23 -26.23
N VAL A 39 -20.18 -7.12 -27.18
CA VAL A 39 -19.06 -6.98 -28.13
C VAL A 39 -19.64 -7.03 -29.53
N ASN A 40 -19.49 -5.94 -30.29
CA ASN A 40 -20.04 -5.81 -31.65
C ASN A 40 -21.57 -6.02 -31.75
N GLY A 41 -22.33 -5.61 -30.72
CA GLY A 41 -23.79 -5.75 -30.71
C GLY A 41 -24.30 -7.14 -30.28
N GLU A 42 -23.39 -8.05 -29.91
CA GLU A 42 -23.73 -9.39 -29.44
C GLU A 42 -23.31 -9.57 -27.97
N LYS A 43 -24.22 -10.13 -27.17
CA LYS A 43 -24.01 -10.39 -25.73
C LYS A 43 -23.19 -11.65 -25.55
N VAL A 44 -21.98 -11.50 -25.01
CA VAL A 44 -21.03 -12.60 -24.79
C VAL A 44 -20.58 -12.64 -23.34
N LEU A 45 -20.29 -13.83 -22.85
CA LEU A 45 -19.78 -14.03 -21.49
C LEU A 45 -18.26 -13.93 -21.49
N VAL A 46 -17.72 -13.01 -20.68
CA VAL A 46 -16.28 -12.83 -20.51
C VAL A 46 -15.86 -13.13 -19.07
N PRO A 47 -14.67 -13.74 -18.84
CA PRO A 47 -14.19 -14.03 -17.51
C PRO A 47 -13.65 -12.77 -16.83
N VAL A 48 -14.13 -12.52 -15.61
CA VAL A 48 -13.73 -11.42 -14.73
C VAL A 48 -13.27 -12.00 -13.40
N LEU A 49 -12.13 -11.54 -12.88
CA LEU A 49 -11.56 -11.99 -11.61
C LEU A 49 -12.04 -11.10 -10.46
N TYR A 50 -12.67 -11.72 -9.47
CA TYR A 50 -13.14 -11.08 -8.24
C TYR A 50 -12.31 -11.57 -7.05
N LEU A 51 -11.74 -10.62 -6.31
CA LEU A 51 -10.86 -10.90 -5.17
C LEU A 51 -11.66 -10.84 -3.87
N ALA A 52 -11.48 -11.85 -3.03
CA ALA A 52 -12.10 -11.90 -1.71
C ALA A 52 -11.50 -10.90 -0.73
N GLN A 53 -12.32 -10.31 0.13
CA GLN A 53 -11.81 -9.57 1.29
C GLN A 53 -11.15 -10.56 2.24
N ALA A 54 -9.82 -10.51 2.28
CA ALA A 54 -9.02 -11.45 3.03
C ALA A 54 -8.83 -11.00 4.47
N ASP A 55 -9.89 -11.14 5.28
CA ASP A 55 -9.69 -11.27 6.72
C ASP A 55 -8.82 -12.53 6.93
N ASN A 56 -7.62 -12.37 7.50
CA ASN A 56 -6.57 -13.40 7.74
C ASN A 56 -5.49 -13.68 6.67
N ARG A 57 -5.18 -12.78 5.72
CA ARG A 57 -3.88 -12.86 4.98
C ARG A 57 -2.70 -12.23 5.73
N LEU A 58 -2.65 -12.47 7.04
CA LEU A 58 -1.58 -12.04 7.94
C LEU A 58 -0.43 -13.05 7.93
N ALA A 59 0.66 -12.72 7.25
CA ALA A 59 1.97 -13.27 7.55
C ALA A 59 2.81 -12.17 8.23
N PRO A 60 3.72 -12.48 9.18
CA PRO A 60 4.56 -11.50 9.91
C PRO A 60 5.51 -10.67 9.03
N ASN A 61 5.46 -10.87 7.71
CA ASN A 61 6.28 -10.28 6.66
C ASN A 61 5.45 -9.73 5.48
N GLY A 62 4.12 -9.65 5.62
CA GLY A 62 3.20 -8.93 4.73
C GLY A 62 3.02 -9.49 3.30
N ALA A 63 2.01 -8.99 2.60
CA ALA A 63 1.71 -9.36 1.22
C ALA A 63 2.80 -8.87 0.23
N LEU A 64 3.07 -9.63 -0.84
CA LEU A 64 3.94 -9.22 -1.94
C LEU A 64 3.11 -8.80 -3.16
N ILE A 65 3.30 -7.57 -3.62
CA ILE A 65 2.85 -7.08 -4.92
C ILE A 65 4.11 -6.77 -5.72
N ALA A 66 4.31 -7.51 -6.83
CA ALA A 66 5.47 -7.31 -7.68
C ALA A 66 5.14 -7.34 -9.17
N GLY A 67 5.87 -6.55 -9.95
CA GLY A 67 5.70 -6.46 -11.40
C GLY A 67 6.85 -5.75 -12.09
N LYS A 68 6.80 -5.65 -13.41
CA LYS A 68 7.72 -4.80 -14.17
C LYS A 68 7.46 -3.34 -13.84
N ASP A 69 6.22 -2.93 -14.04
CA ASP A 69 5.68 -1.67 -13.55
C ASP A 69 4.49 -2.00 -12.64
N VAL A 70 4.29 -1.19 -11.61
CA VAL A 70 3.21 -1.39 -10.63
C VAL A 70 2.49 -0.06 -10.44
N THR A 71 1.16 -0.07 -10.55
CA THR A 71 0.31 1.08 -10.27
C THR A 71 -0.71 0.68 -9.21
N LEU A 72 -0.75 1.42 -8.10
CA LEU A 72 -1.76 1.26 -7.04
C LEU A 72 -2.56 2.55 -6.92
N ILE A 73 -3.89 2.41 -6.88
CA ILE A 73 -4.80 3.53 -6.69
C ILE A 73 -5.77 3.14 -5.57
N ALA A 74 -5.71 3.85 -4.45
CA ALA A 74 -6.61 3.69 -3.33
C ALA A 74 -7.51 4.93 -3.22
N GLY A 75 -8.83 4.72 -3.18
CA GLY A 75 -9.80 5.82 -3.08
C GLY A 75 -9.72 6.60 -1.75
N GLN A 76 -9.18 5.99 -0.70
CA GLN A 76 -8.98 6.61 0.62
C GLN A 76 -7.53 6.38 1.08
N ASN A 77 -7.28 5.32 1.86
CA ASN A 77 -5.97 5.05 2.43
C ASN A 77 -5.25 3.92 1.69
N LEU A 78 -3.93 4.01 1.63
CA LEU A 78 -3.04 2.92 1.22
C LEU A 78 -2.12 2.58 2.39
N ASP A 79 -2.36 1.43 3.03
CA ASP A 79 -1.57 0.94 4.16
C ASP A 79 -0.70 -0.23 3.69
N ASN A 80 0.60 0.01 3.49
CA ASN A 80 1.55 -1.03 3.14
C ASN A 80 2.32 -1.53 4.39
N VAL A 81 2.05 -2.78 4.75
CA VAL A 81 2.80 -3.52 5.79
C VAL A 81 3.70 -4.62 5.20
N GLY A 82 3.65 -4.82 3.88
CA GLY A 82 4.35 -5.89 3.16
C GLY A 82 5.37 -5.37 2.17
N THR A 83 5.44 -5.97 0.98
CA THR A 83 6.37 -5.55 -0.08
C THR A 83 5.60 -5.14 -1.33
N LEU A 84 5.81 -3.89 -1.76
CA LEU A 84 5.46 -3.40 -3.08
C LEU A 84 6.77 -3.26 -3.88
N LYS A 85 6.93 -3.99 -5.00
CA LYS A 85 8.19 -4.00 -5.76
C LYS A 85 7.96 -3.93 -7.26
N ALA A 86 8.49 -2.90 -7.91
CA ALA A 86 8.60 -2.83 -9.36
C ALA A 86 10.05 -3.01 -9.80
N THR A 87 10.30 -3.76 -10.89
CA THR A 87 11.65 -3.80 -11.48
C THR A 87 11.98 -2.55 -12.28
N ASN A 88 10.95 -1.82 -12.74
CA ASN A 88 11.07 -0.55 -13.45
C ASN A 88 10.38 0.57 -12.66
N ASN A 89 9.09 0.86 -12.90
CA ASN A 89 8.40 1.98 -12.24
C ASN A 89 7.32 1.54 -11.24
N LEU A 90 7.22 2.23 -10.12
CA LEU A 90 6.11 2.06 -9.16
C LEU A 90 5.41 3.40 -8.96
N SER A 91 4.09 3.43 -9.12
CA SER A 91 3.25 4.57 -8.73
C SER A 91 2.20 4.12 -7.75
N ALA A 92 2.08 4.84 -6.63
CA ALA A 92 1.04 4.59 -5.63
C ALA A 92 0.34 5.90 -5.26
N THR A 93 -0.97 5.92 -5.48
CA THR A 93 -1.82 7.08 -5.21
C THR A 93 -2.88 6.72 -4.17
N ALA A 94 -3.00 7.53 -3.12
CA ALA A 94 -4.04 7.43 -2.11
C ALA A 94 -4.86 8.73 -2.07
N GLY A 95 -6.19 8.61 -2.07
CA GLY A 95 -7.09 9.77 -1.99
C GLY A 95 -6.98 10.57 -0.69
N ASN A 96 -6.61 9.90 0.41
CA ASN A 96 -6.45 10.49 1.73
C ASN A 96 -5.02 10.30 2.26
N GLY A 97 -4.67 9.14 2.80
CA GLY A 97 -3.36 8.91 3.42
C GLY A 97 -2.61 7.71 2.86
N LEU A 98 -1.28 7.77 2.88
CA LEU A 98 -0.41 6.62 2.57
C LEU A 98 0.47 6.30 3.78
N VAL A 99 0.37 5.08 4.30
CA VAL A 99 1.21 4.60 5.39
C VAL A 99 2.08 3.46 4.88
N ASN A 100 3.39 3.57 5.10
CA ASN A 100 4.34 2.50 4.86
C ASN A 100 4.99 2.07 6.18
N SER A 101 4.88 0.78 6.49
CA SER A 101 5.68 0.08 7.51
C SER A 101 6.40 -1.14 6.96
N GLY A 102 6.32 -1.38 5.65
CA GLY A 102 7.02 -2.43 4.94
C GLY A 102 8.03 -1.89 3.92
N LEU A 103 8.17 -2.57 2.78
CA LEU A 103 9.02 -2.17 1.66
C LEU A 103 8.16 -1.63 0.51
N VAL A 104 8.53 -0.46 -0.02
CA VAL A 104 8.09 0.04 -1.32
C VAL A 104 9.33 0.31 -2.16
N ALA A 105 9.52 -0.42 -3.25
CA ALA A 105 10.73 -0.34 -4.05
C ALA A 105 10.46 -0.30 -5.56
N ALA A 106 11.21 0.53 -6.29
CA ALA A 106 11.25 0.53 -7.76
C ALA A 106 12.70 0.47 -8.26
N GLY A 107 12.95 -0.20 -9.39
CA GLY A 107 14.29 -0.20 -10.00
C GLY A 107 14.64 1.11 -10.70
N ASN A 108 13.64 1.89 -11.10
CA ASN A 108 13.77 3.16 -11.81
C ASN A 108 13.05 4.28 -11.06
N ARG A 109 11.80 4.61 -11.43
CA ARG A 109 11.05 5.70 -10.82
C ARG A 109 10.04 5.18 -9.80
N LEU A 110 10.01 5.81 -8.62
CA LEU A 110 9.02 5.57 -7.57
C LEU A 110 8.28 6.87 -7.28
N ASP A 111 6.96 6.88 -7.48
CA ASP A 111 6.10 8.03 -7.23
C ASP A 111 5.03 7.68 -6.19
N LEU A 112 5.07 8.33 -5.02
CA LEU A 112 4.04 8.24 -3.98
C LEU A 112 3.26 9.53 -3.90
N LEU A 113 1.93 9.44 -3.95
CA LEU A 113 1.04 10.59 -3.86
C LEU A 113 -0.09 10.32 -2.88
N ALA A 114 -0.30 11.23 -1.94
CA ALA A 114 -1.45 11.21 -1.03
C ALA A 114 -2.15 12.57 -1.01
N GLY A 115 -3.48 12.55 -0.88
CA GLY A 115 -4.28 13.78 -0.75
C GLY A 115 -3.95 14.59 0.52
N ASN A 116 -3.72 13.90 1.64
CA ASN A 116 -3.35 14.49 2.92
C ASN A 116 -1.94 14.04 3.32
N ASP A 117 -1.78 12.93 4.02
CA ASP A 117 -0.53 12.60 4.71
C ASP A 117 0.19 11.39 4.11
N ILE A 118 1.52 11.43 4.12
CA ILE A 118 2.37 10.25 3.84
C ILE A 118 3.23 9.96 5.07
N THR A 119 3.11 8.75 5.61
CA THR A 119 3.86 8.33 6.81
C THR A 119 4.67 7.07 6.54
N ASN A 120 5.99 7.16 6.67
CA ASN A 120 6.90 6.02 6.69
C ASN A 120 7.37 5.77 8.13
N LYS A 121 7.05 4.60 8.70
CA LYS A 121 7.27 4.29 10.11
C LYS A 121 7.65 2.83 10.34
N ALA A 122 7.91 2.46 11.59
CA ALA A 122 8.15 1.07 12.02
C ALA A 122 9.23 0.34 11.19
N GLY A 123 10.30 1.04 10.80
CA GLY A 123 11.38 0.49 9.97
C GLY A 123 11.05 0.37 8.49
N GLY A 124 9.96 1.00 8.03
CA GLY A 124 9.56 1.04 6.63
C GLY A 124 10.64 1.62 5.71
N ILE A 125 10.74 1.06 4.51
CA ILE A 125 11.72 1.43 3.49
C ILE A 125 10.98 1.84 2.22
N ILE A 126 11.29 3.03 1.73
CA ILE A 126 10.88 3.53 0.42
C ILE A 126 12.16 3.72 -0.41
N ALA A 127 12.31 2.99 -1.51
CA ALA A 127 13.57 2.98 -2.27
C ALA A 127 13.39 3.00 -3.79
N GLY A 128 14.15 3.83 -4.50
CA GLY A 128 14.12 3.92 -5.96
C GLY A 128 15.42 4.41 -6.56
N ARG A 129 15.51 4.49 -7.89
CA ARG A 129 16.56 5.29 -8.53
C ARG A 129 16.21 6.77 -8.39
N ASP A 130 15.02 7.14 -8.86
CA ASP A 130 14.43 8.46 -8.68
C ASP A 130 13.17 8.31 -7.83
N VAL A 131 13.07 9.05 -6.73
CA VAL A 131 11.97 8.93 -5.76
C VAL A 131 11.26 10.27 -5.61
N THR A 132 9.94 10.26 -5.79
CA THR A 132 9.05 11.39 -5.51
C THR A 132 8.04 11.00 -4.45
N VAL A 133 7.93 11.79 -3.39
CA VAL A 133 6.94 11.62 -2.33
C VAL A 133 6.18 12.93 -2.15
N THR A 134 4.86 12.91 -2.42
CA THR A 134 4.02 14.11 -2.42
C THR A 134 2.78 13.94 -1.56
N ALA A 135 2.71 14.70 -0.47
CA ALA A 135 1.51 14.94 0.32
C ALA A 135 0.91 16.28 -0.15
N ILE A 136 -0.28 16.26 -0.76
CA ILE A 136 -0.87 17.47 -1.39
C ILE A 136 -1.30 18.49 -0.33
N GLY A 137 -2.13 18.07 0.63
CA GLY A 137 -2.72 18.96 1.64
C GLY A 137 -2.18 18.74 3.06
N GLY A 138 -1.37 17.71 3.26
CA GLY A 138 -0.88 17.31 4.58
C GLY A 138 0.63 17.21 4.68
N ASP A 139 1.08 16.32 5.56
CA ASP A 139 2.47 16.22 5.99
C ASP A 139 3.15 15.00 5.34
N VAL A 140 4.47 15.07 5.19
CA VAL A 140 5.28 13.86 4.99
C VAL A 140 6.08 13.60 6.26
N THR A 141 5.86 12.43 6.86
CA THR A 141 6.52 12.00 8.08
C THR A 141 7.34 10.74 7.82
N ASN A 142 8.63 10.78 8.12
CA ASN A 142 9.54 9.65 8.12
C ASN A 142 10.08 9.48 9.54
N GLU A 143 9.62 8.47 10.27
CA GLU A 143 9.86 8.38 11.72
C GLU A 143 10.30 6.99 12.17
N ARG A 144 11.20 6.96 13.13
CA ARG A 144 11.54 5.76 13.88
C ARG A 144 10.46 5.53 14.92
N THR A 145 9.82 4.37 14.87
CA THR A 145 8.87 3.97 15.91
C THR A 145 9.62 3.48 17.14
N ILE A 146 9.16 3.89 18.32
CA ILE A 146 9.63 3.39 19.60
C ILE A 146 8.47 2.61 20.22
N THR A 147 8.68 1.32 20.47
CA THR A 147 7.71 0.46 21.15
C THR A 147 8.13 0.35 22.61
N SER A 148 7.34 0.93 23.52
CA SER A 148 7.58 0.81 24.96
C SER A 148 6.74 -0.32 25.55
N LEU A 149 7.36 -1.16 26.38
CA LEU A 149 6.66 -2.16 27.20
C LEU A 149 6.65 -1.70 28.66
N ASP A 150 5.45 -1.43 29.18
CA ASP A 150 5.21 -1.27 30.61
C ASP A 150 4.72 -2.60 31.19
N SER A 151 5.43 -3.12 32.20
CA SER A 151 5.00 -4.28 32.97
C SER A 151 4.79 -3.91 34.44
N ASP A 152 3.56 -4.06 34.93
CA ASP A 152 3.14 -3.73 36.31
C ASP A 152 3.32 -4.89 37.31
N THR A 153 4.21 -5.85 37.02
CA THR A 153 4.45 -6.99 37.91
C THR A 153 5.72 -6.80 38.74
N ARG A 154 5.56 -6.17 39.91
CA ARG A 154 6.57 -6.02 41.00
C ARG A 154 7.70 -5.01 40.76
N GLY A 155 7.36 -3.84 40.23
CA GLY A 155 8.26 -2.71 40.02
C GLY A 155 8.07 -2.16 38.62
N GLN A 156 7.98 -0.85 38.47
CA GLN A 156 7.85 -0.19 37.15
C GLN A 156 9.11 -0.50 36.33
N LEU A 157 9.04 -1.52 35.48
CA LEU A 157 10.01 -1.80 34.44
C LEU A 157 9.48 -1.15 33.17
N HIS A 158 9.91 0.08 32.91
CA HIS A 158 9.74 0.74 31.62
C HIS A 158 10.89 0.30 30.72
N LYS A 159 10.59 -0.40 29.62
CA LYS A 159 11.62 -0.83 28.67
C LYS A 159 11.25 -0.42 27.26
N ASP A 160 11.99 0.56 26.74
CA ASP A 160 11.86 1.04 25.38
C ASP A 160 12.63 0.13 24.42
N TYR A 161 11.93 -0.40 23.42
CA TYR A 161 12.53 -1.02 22.24
C TYR A 161 12.41 -0.03 21.09
N ALA A 162 13.54 0.51 20.67
CA ALA A 162 13.57 1.36 19.50
C ALA A 162 13.58 0.48 18.24
N ASP A 163 12.55 0.56 17.42
CA ASP A 163 12.46 -0.22 16.16
C ASP A 163 13.53 0.23 15.16
N ASN A 164 13.60 -0.40 13.99
CA ASN A 164 14.51 0.07 12.94
C ASN A 164 14.11 1.48 12.48
N ALA A 165 15.11 2.31 12.15
CA ALA A 165 14.87 3.62 11.57
C ALA A 165 14.16 3.47 10.20
N ALA A 166 13.11 4.26 9.99
CA ALA A 166 12.45 4.35 8.70
C ALA A 166 13.36 5.07 7.69
N ARG A 167 13.32 4.65 6.42
CA ARG A 167 14.24 5.16 5.38
C ARG A 167 13.51 5.49 4.08
N ILE A 168 13.86 6.63 3.50
CA ILE A 168 13.49 7.01 2.14
C ILE A 168 14.78 7.26 1.37
N GLU A 169 15.03 6.46 0.34
CA GLU A 169 16.33 6.35 -0.31
C GLU A 169 16.18 6.42 -1.84
N ALA A 170 16.88 7.36 -2.47
CA ALA A 170 17.01 7.42 -3.93
C ALA A 170 18.47 7.23 -4.34
N ALA A 171 18.71 6.35 -5.32
CA ALA A 171 20.06 6.18 -5.88
C ALA A 171 20.53 7.39 -6.71
N ASN A 172 19.59 8.21 -7.17
CA ASN A 172 19.83 9.46 -7.88
C ASN A 172 19.11 10.60 -7.15
N ASP A 173 17.93 11.04 -7.62
CA ASP A 173 17.25 12.20 -7.03
C ASP A 173 16.13 11.78 -6.08
N LEU A 174 16.07 12.45 -4.93
CA LEU A 174 14.97 12.34 -3.97
C LEU A 174 14.24 13.70 -3.89
N SER A 175 12.95 13.70 -4.20
CA SER A 175 12.07 14.86 -4.02
C SER A 175 10.97 14.51 -3.03
N VAL A 176 10.87 15.29 -1.95
CA VAL A 176 9.79 15.18 -0.97
C VAL A 176 9.07 16.53 -0.89
N SER A 177 7.76 16.50 -1.08
CA SER A 177 6.89 17.67 -1.03
C SER A 177 5.73 17.42 -0.07
N ALA A 178 5.55 18.32 0.89
CA ALA A 178 4.39 18.37 1.75
C ALA A 178 3.64 19.69 1.55
N GLY A 179 2.31 19.63 1.56
CA GLY A 179 1.46 20.81 1.60
C GLY A 179 1.59 21.59 2.91
N ARG A 180 2.04 20.92 3.98
CA ARG A 180 2.27 21.48 5.31
C ARG A 180 3.69 21.17 5.77
N ASP A 181 3.89 20.16 6.63
CA ASP A 181 5.17 19.92 7.31
C ASP A 181 5.94 18.72 6.73
N LEU A 182 7.27 18.78 6.82
CA LEU A 182 8.17 17.65 6.55
C LEU A 182 8.89 17.23 7.83
N ASN A 183 8.56 16.05 8.35
CA ASN A 183 9.10 15.53 9.59
C ASN A 183 10.02 14.33 9.33
N ASN A 184 11.30 14.43 9.70
CA ASN A 184 12.24 13.30 9.65
C ASN A 184 12.83 13.03 11.04
N ILE A 185 12.19 12.12 11.80
CA ILE A 185 12.43 11.94 13.23
C ILE A 185 13.13 10.61 13.49
N GLY A 186 14.41 10.64 13.85
CA GLY A 186 15.19 9.42 14.12
C GLY A 186 15.34 8.50 12.89
N SER A 187 15.13 9.05 11.70
CA SER A 187 15.02 8.36 10.41
C SER A 187 16.00 8.89 9.37
N ALA A 188 16.11 8.22 8.23
CA ALA A 188 17.02 8.60 7.15
C ALA A 188 16.27 9.03 5.88
N LEU A 189 16.71 10.16 5.31
CA LEU A 189 16.44 10.55 3.93
C LEU A 189 17.79 10.56 3.20
N GLN A 190 17.90 9.84 2.09
CA GLN A 190 19.14 9.73 1.33
C GLN A 190 18.90 9.91 -0.17
N SER A 191 19.73 10.74 -0.80
CA SER A 191 19.86 10.84 -2.26
C SER A 191 21.29 10.47 -2.68
N GLY A 192 21.43 9.93 -3.88
CA GLY A 192 22.75 9.76 -4.52
C GLY A 192 23.23 11.01 -5.26
N ARG A 193 22.29 11.86 -5.66
CA ARG A 193 22.54 13.16 -6.29
C ARG A 193 21.76 14.26 -5.57
N ASP A 194 20.61 14.68 -6.06
CA ASP A 194 19.91 15.84 -5.51
C ASP A 194 18.86 15.42 -4.48
N LEU A 195 18.81 16.14 -3.36
CA LEU A 195 17.76 16.04 -2.35
C LEU A 195 16.96 17.35 -2.33
N THR A 196 15.70 17.28 -2.72
CA THR A 196 14.78 18.43 -2.69
C THR A 196 13.71 18.18 -1.64
N LEU A 197 13.57 19.11 -0.69
CA LEU A 197 12.57 19.09 0.37
C LEU A 197 11.75 20.37 0.29
N ASN A 198 10.45 20.25 0.05
CA ASN A 198 9.52 21.37 0.02
C ASN A 198 8.42 21.17 1.08
N ALA A 199 8.33 22.12 2.01
CA ALA A 199 7.27 22.21 3.00
C ALA A 199 6.47 23.49 2.75
N GLY A 200 5.15 23.41 2.89
CA GLY A 200 4.23 24.51 2.59
C GLY A 200 3.93 25.44 3.77
N ARG A 201 4.34 25.06 4.99
CA ARG A 201 4.12 25.86 6.19
C ARG A 201 5.30 25.82 7.16
#